data_AF-A0A2N1G883-F1
#
_entry.id   AF-A0A2N1G883-F1
#
_cell.length_a   1.000
_cell.length_b   1.000
_cell.length_c   1.000
_cell.angle_alpha   90.00
_cell.angle_beta   90.00
_cell.angle_gamma   90.00
#
_symmetry.space_group_name_H-M   'P 1'
#
loop_
_entity.id
_entity.type
_entity.pdbx_description
1 polymer ?
#
loop_
_entity_poly.entity_id
_entity_poly.type
_entity_poly.pdbx_seq_one_letter_code
_entity_poly.pdbx_strand_id
1 'polypeptide(L)' 'SLSDRRAQSTIAWLIENGVDKGRLTAKGYGENQLINKCADNVDCTEEEHQLNRRSEFIIMEL' A
#
# COMPACT_ATOMS: atom_id res chain seq x y z
N SER A 1 -6.24 3.05 9.35
CA SER A 1 -5.23 4.06 8.97
C SER A 1 -5.45 4.53 7.53
N LEU A 2 -4.75 5.56 7.03
CA LEU A 2 -4.83 5.98 5.61
C LEU A 2 -4.37 4.86 4.67
N SER A 3 -3.30 4.14 5.02
CA SER A 3 -2.82 2.98 4.26
C SER A 3 -3.84 1.86 4.19
N ASP A 4 -4.60 1.59 5.28
CA ASP A 4 -5.66 0.58 5.24
C ASP A 4 -6.75 0.97 4.25
N ARG A 5 -7.17 2.23 4.24
CA ARG A 5 -8.19 2.72 3.30
C ARG A 5 -7.72 2.60 1.85
N ARG A 6 -6.45 2.94 1.57
CA ARG A 6 -5.85 2.76 0.24
C ARG A 6 -5.87 1.28 -0.18
N ALA A 7 -5.40 0.39 0.70
CA ALA A 7 -5.35 -1.04 0.40
C ALA A 7 -6.75 -1.64 0.15
N GLN A 8 -7.75 -1.25 0.96
CA GLN A 8 -9.14 -1.67 0.76
C GLN A 8 -9.75 -1.12 -0.53
N SER A 9 -9.46 0.14 -0.88
CA SER A 9 -9.92 0.73 -2.14
C SER A 9 -9.37 -0.02 -3.36
N THR A 10 -8.09 -0.43 -3.32
CA THR A 10 -7.48 -1.24 -4.38
C THR A 10 -8.15 -2.61 -4.51
N ILE A 11 -8.38 -3.32 -3.39
CA ILE A 11 -9.11 -4.59 -3.42
C ILE A 11 -10.52 -4.42 -3.98
N ALA A 12 -11.26 -3.40 -3.54
CA ALA A 12 -12.62 -3.16 -4.00
C ALA A 12 -12.68 -2.99 -5.52
N TRP A 13 -11.75 -2.20 -6.07
CA TRP A 13 -11.64 -2.01 -7.52
C TRP A 13 -11.27 -3.32 -8.25
N LEU A 14 -10.35 -4.13 -7.73
CA LEU A 14 -10.01 -5.42 -8.35
C LEU A 14 -11.19 -6.39 -8.37
N ILE A 15 -11.98 -6.44 -7.29
CA ILE A 15 -13.20 -7.25 -7.22
C ILE A 15 -14.23 -6.76 -8.23
N GLU A 16 -14.44 -5.44 -8.33
CA GLU A 16 -15.34 -4.84 -9.32
C GLU A 16 -14.92 -5.20 -10.76
N ASN A 17 -13.61 -5.35 -11.00
CA ASN A 17 -13.05 -5.77 -12.29
C ASN A 17 -12.94 -7.30 -12.46
N GLY A 18 -13.60 -8.08 -11.60
CA GLY A 18 -13.79 -9.52 -11.79
C GLY A 18 -12.73 -10.42 -11.16
N VAL A 19 -11.84 -9.90 -10.31
CA VAL A 19 -10.91 -10.73 -9.54
C VAL A 19 -11.64 -11.36 -8.36
N ASP A 20 -11.58 -12.69 -8.24
CA ASP A 20 -12.19 -13.41 -7.12
C ASP A 20 -11.64 -12.92 -5.76
N LYS A 21 -12.56 -12.60 -4.84
CA LYS A 21 -12.22 -12.07 -3.51
C LYS A 21 -11.39 -13.06 -2.69
N GLY A 22 -11.58 -14.35 -2.86
CA GLY A 22 -10.82 -15.39 -2.15
C GLY A 22 -9.33 -15.40 -2.51
N ARG A 23 -8.96 -14.81 -3.64
CA ARG A 23 -7.56 -14.68 -4.10
C ARG A 23 -6.85 -13.42 -3.58
N LEU A 24 -7.56 -12.55 -2.85
CA LEU A 24 -7.07 -11.22 -2.50
C LEU A 24 -6.94 -11.04 -0.98
N THR A 25 -5.78 -10.53 -0.56
CA THR A 25 -5.52 -10.10 0.81
C THR A 25 -4.95 -8.68 0.80
N ALA A 26 -5.41 -7.82 1.71
CA ALA A 26 -4.92 -6.46 1.86
C ALA A 26 -4.50 -6.17 3.30
N LYS A 27 -3.43 -5.40 3.45
CA LYS A 27 -2.96 -4.89 4.73
C LYS A 27 -2.36 -3.50 4.53
N GLY A 28 -2.77 -2.53 5.34
CA GLY A 28 -2.12 -1.22 5.41
C GLY A 28 -1.04 -1.21 6.50
N TYR A 29 0.18 -0.85 6.13
CA TYR A 29 1.31 -0.84 7.07
C TYR A 29 1.55 0.52 7.76
N GLY A 30 0.84 1.57 7.34
CA GLY A 30 1.14 2.94 7.74
C GLY A 30 2.58 3.31 7.38
N GLU A 31 3.25 4.00 8.29
CA GLU A 31 4.66 4.38 8.14
C GLU A 31 5.62 3.38 8.81
N ASN A 32 5.17 2.16 9.12
CA ASN A 32 6.01 1.18 9.82
C ASN A 32 6.98 0.44 8.88
N GLN A 33 6.89 0.62 7.56
CA GLN A 33 7.66 -0.09 6.53
C GLN A 33 8.16 0.88 5.44
N LEU A 34 8.80 1.97 5.86
CA LEU A 34 9.45 2.92 4.96
C LEU A 34 10.64 2.26 4.25
N ILE A 35 10.86 2.61 2.98
CA ILE A 35 12.02 2.12 2.20
C ILE A 35 13.19 3.09 2.22
N ASN A 36 12.98 4.26 2.84
CA ASN A 36 14.00 5.26 3.07
C ASN A 36 13.81 5.86 4.48
N LYS A 37 14.63 6.86 4.81
CA LYS A 37 14.65 7.54 6.11
C LYS A 37 13.48 8.50 6.37
N CYS A 38 12.61 8.76 5.38
CA CYS A 38 11.65 9.86 5.37
C CYS A 38 10.38 9.54 6.16
N ALA A 39 10.54 9.44 7.47
CA ALA A 39 9.45 9.40 8.44
C ALA A 39 8.91 10.82 8.74
N ASP A 40 7.82 10.89 9.50
CA ASP A 40 7.28 12.14 10.03
C ASP A 40 8.38 13.03 10.68
N ASN A 41 8.38 14.32 10.31
CA ASN A 41 9.33 15.34 10.77
C ASN A 41 10.79 15.15 10.35
N VAL A 42 11.09 14.24 9.42
CA VAL A 42 12.40 14.16 8.77
C VAL A 42 12.41 15.07 7.55
N ASP A 43 13.43 15.91 7.42
CA ASP A 43 13.62 16.75 6.23
C ASP A 43 13.99 15.89 5.02
N CYS A 44 13.04 15.77 4.11
CA CYS A 44 13.13 14.98 2.89
C CYS A 44 12.45 15.73 1.75
N THR A 45 12.87 15.46 0.52
CA THR A 45 12.18 16.01 -0.64
C THR A 45 10.82 15.35 -0.84
N GLU A 46 9.93 16.02 -1.56
CA GLU A 46 8.62 15.46 -1.89
C GLU A 46 8.77 14.17 -2.71
N GLU A 47 9.77 14.08 -3.58
CA GLU A 47 10.08 12.86 -4.33
C GLU A 47 10.49 11.71 -3.40
N GLU A 48 11.30 11.96 -2.37
CA GLU A 48 11.66 10.95 -1.38
C GLU A 48 10.43 10.47 -0.58
N HIS A 49 9.52 11.38 -0.22
CA HIS A 49 8.27 10.98 0.42
C HIS A 49 7.34 10.20 -0.52
N GLN A 50 7.31 10.53 -1.83
CA GLN A 50 6.51 9.79 -2.80
C GLN A 50 6.92 8.32 -2.87
N LEU A 51 8.21 8.01 -2.72
CA LEU A 51 8.70 6.62 -2.70
C LEU A 51 8.07 5.77 -1.56
N ASN A 52 7.73 6.38 -0.42
CA ASN A 52 7.03 5.70 0.67
C ASN A 52 5.51 5.64 0.47
N ARG A 53 4.92 6.51 -0.35
CA ARG A 53 3.48 6.52 -0.68
C ARG A 53 3.15 5.52 -1.79
N ARG A 54 3.47 4.24 -1.56
CA ARG A 54 3.30 3.17 -2.54
C ARG A 54 2.33 2.08 -2.07
N SER A 55 1.87 1.28 -3.03
CA SER A 55 1.21 0.00 -2.82
C SER A 55 2.05 -1.08 -3.46
N GLU A 56 2.27 -2.19 -2.77
CA GLU A 56 3.00 -3.34 -3.29
C GLU A 56 2.02 -4.48 -3.61
N PHE A 57 2.31 -5.20 -4.68
CA PHE A 57 1.54 -6.35 -5.14
C PHE A 57 2.44 -7.57 -5.14
N ILE A 58 2.12 -8.55 -4.30
CA ILE A 58 2.89 -9.78 -4.15
C ILE A 58 2.04 -10.92 -4.70
N ILE A 59 2.56 -11.63 -5.69
CA ILE A 59 1.92 -12.83 -6.23
C ILE A 59 2.36 -14.02 -5.36
N MET A 60 1.39 -14.73 -4.80
CA MET A 60 1.63 -15.91 -3.96
C MET A 60 1.23 -17.17 -4.73
N GLU A 61 1.93 -18.27 -4.46
CA GLU A 61 1.49 -19.60 -4.89
C GLU A 61 0.26 -20.03 -4.07
N LEU A 62 -0.55 -20.90 -4.66
CA LEU A 62 -1.79 -21.44 -4.06
C LEU A 62 -1.51 -22.61 -3.12
#